data_AF-A0A349FAU2-F1
#
_entry.id   AF-A0A349FAU2-F1
#
_cell.length_a   1.000
_cell.length_b   1.000
_cell.length_c   1.000
_cell.angle_alpha   90.00
_cell.angle_beta   90.00
_cell.angle_gamma   90.00
#
_symmetry.space_group_name_H-M   'P 1'
#
loop_
_entity.id
_entity.type
_entity.pdbx_description
1 polymer ?
#
loop_
_entity_poly.entity_id
_entity_poly.type
_entity_poly.pdbx_seq_one_letter_code
_entity_poly.pdbx_strand_id
1 'polypeptide(L)'
;PVFAAQPINDVIIDAQQKKPRVPVHAIATAEHPMIRFIGHPDLEANLGFFQPWLNKLPMWIAQGKQPYLMVHTPDNVFAPELALKLYQQLSKQVTLPALAAFPASDGQPQISMF
;
A
#
# COMPACT_ATOMS: atom_id res chain seq x y z
N PRO A 1 -5.95 4.69 -2.12
CA PRO A 1 -6.74 4.82 -3.35
C PRO A 1 -7.42 6.18 -3.28
N VAL A 2 -7.70 6.83 -4.39
CA VAL A 2 -8.35 8.17 -4.43
C VAL A 2 -9.75 7.99 -5.05
N PHE A 3 -10.43 6.93 -4.65
CA PHE A 3 -11.64 6.44 -5.33
C PHE A 3 -12.82 6.08 -4.40
N ALA A 4 -12.82 6.45 -3.12
CA ALA A 4 -13.91 6.10 -2.19
C ALA A 4 -14.32 7.26 -1.24
N ALA A 5 -14.10 8.51 -1.65
CA ALA A 5 -14.66 9.67 -0.97
C ALA A 5 -15.75 10.28 -1.87
N GLN A 6 -16.91 10.58 -1.29
CA GLN A 6 -18.05 11.17 -2.01
C GLN A 6 -17.69 12.55 -2.60
N PRO A 7 -18.19 12.89 -3.80
CA PRO A 7 -17.64 13.95 -4.63
C PRO A 7 -18.20 15.32 -4.22
N ILE A 8 -17.33 16.32 -4.03
CA ILE A 8 -17.77 17.72 -3.87
C ILE A 8 -17.03 18.72 -4.76
N ASN A 9 -16.14 18.28 -5.66
CA ASN A 9 -15.41 19.24 -6.50
C ASN A 9 -15.00 18.70 -7.88
N ASP A 10 -15.22 19.54 -8.91
CA ASP A 10 -14.92 19.29 -10.33
C ASP A 10 -13.45 18.91 -10.60
N VAL A 11 -12.55 19.29 -9.70
CA VAL A 11 -11.11 18.96 -9.74
C VAL A 11 -10.85 17.45 -9.65
N ILE A 12 -11.73 16.70 -8.97
CA ILE A 12 -11.56 15.23 -8.82
C ILE A 12 -11.99 14.49 -10.09
N ILE A 13 -12.98 15.01 -10.82
CA ILE A 13 -13.49 14.39 -12.06
C ILE A 13 -12.42 14.47 -13.17
N ASP A 14 -11.77 15.63 -13.32
CA ASP A 14 -10.69 15.80 -14.29
C ASP A 14 -9.46 14.92 -13.99
N ALA A 15 -9.12 14.76 -12.70
CA ALA A 15 -8.03 13.89 -12.26
C ALA A 15 -8.32 12.40 -12.46
N GLN A 16 -9.60 11.97 -12.42
CA GLN A 16 -10.00 10.60 -12.68
C GLN A 16 -10.05 10.28 -14.19
N GLN A 17 -10.49 11.21 -15.03
CA GLN A 17 -10.55 11.01 -16.48
C GLN A 17 -9.17 10.93 -17.14
N LYS A 18 -8.17 11.61 -16.58
CA LYS A 18 -6.78 11.58 -17.08
C LYS A 18 -5.99 10.36 -16.67
N LYS A 19 -6.53 9.48 -15.80
CA LYS A 19 -5.83 8.24 -15.40
C LYS A 19 -6.19 7.10 -16.37
N PRO A 20 -5.23 6.60 -17.16
CA PRO A 20 -5.52 5.55 -18.13
C PRO A 20 -5.96 4.26 -17.42
N ARG A 21 -7.10 3.71 -17.87
CA ARG A 21 -7.65 2.41 -17.44
C ARG A 21 -6.90 1.24 -18.07
N VAL A 22 -5.58 1.21 -17.89
CA VAL A 22 -4.76 0.09 -18.35
C VAL A 22 -4.30 -0.72 -17.13
N PRO A 23 -4.26 -2.07 -17.22
CA PRO A 23 -3.58 -2.86 -16.21
C PRO A 23 -2.15 -2.33 -16.12
N VAL A 24 -1.79 -1.82 -14.95
CA VAL A 24 -0.44 -1.36 -14.68
C VAL A 24 0.46 -2.59 -14.82
N HIS A 25 1.15 -2.68 -15.95
CA HIS A 25 2.20 -3.67 -16.14
C HIS A 25 3.40 -3.18 -15.33
N ALA A 26 3.38 -3.45 -14.02
CA ALA A 26 4.52 -3.21 -13.17
C ALA A 26 5.67 -4.08 -13.70
N ILE A 27 6.71 -3.45 -14.24
CA ILE A 27 7.97 -4.10 -14.62
C ILE A 27 8.98 -3.73 -13.55
N ALA A 28 9.54 -4.72 -12.87
CA ALA A 28 10.66 -4.49 -11.98
C ALA A 28 11.94 -4.44 -12.82
N THR A 29 12.44 -3.23 -13.06
CA THR A 29 13.71 -3.01 -13.78
C THR A 29 14.93 -3.16 -12.86
N ALA A 30 14.71 -3.19 -11.54
CA ALA A 30 15.74 -3.37 -10.51
C ALA A 30 15.52 -4.66 -9.70
N GLU A 31 16.54 -5.08 -8.96
CA GLU A 31 16.43 -6.16 -7.96
C GLU A 31 15.65 -5.74 -6.71
N HIS A 32 15.63 -4.44 -6.44
CA HIS A 32 14.95 -3.82 -5.31
C HIS A 32 13.88 -2.82 -5.78
N PRO A 33 12.76 -3.28 -6.37
CA PRO A 33 11.73 -2.38 -6.87
C PRO A 33 11.04 -1.64 -5.71
N MET A 34 10.86 -0.32 -5.85
CA MET A 34 10.14 0.50 -4.86
C MET A 34 8.70 0.74 -5.31
N ILE A 35 7.76 0.52 -4.39
CA ILE A 35 6.33 0.68 -4.60
C ILE A 35 5.79 1.66 -3.58
N ARG A 36 5.15 2.72 -4.05
CA ARG A 36 4.41 3.65 -3.19
C ARG A 36 2.92 3.40 -3.33
N PHE A 37 2.30 2.85 -2.30
CA PHE A 37 0.86 2.64 -2.21
C PHE A 37 0.22 3.76 -1.41
N ILE A 38 -0.50 4.64 -2.10
CA ILE A 38 -1.30 5.68 -1.46
C ILE A 38 -2.63 5.03 -1.08
N GLY A 39 -2.90 4.88 0.22
CA GLY A 39 -4.12 4.37 0.85
C GLY A 39 -5.34 5.29 0.68
N HIS A 40 -6.54 4.74 0.80
CA HIS A 40 -7.81 5.47 0.80
C HIS A 40 -8.27 5.64 2.24
N PRO A 41 -8.97 6.74 2.61
CA PRO A 41 -9.57 6.90 3.94
C PRO A 41 -10.36 5.68 4.44
N ASP A 42 -11.20 5.11 3.58
CA ASP A 42 -11.83 3.79 3.80
C ASP A 42 -10.81 2.62 3.70
N LEU A 43 -10.47 2.04 4.86
CA LEU A 43 -9.57 0.90 5.04
C LEU A 43 -10.05 -0.42 4.42
N GLU A 44 -11.35 -0.59 4.20
CA GLU A 44 -11.90 -1.81 3.59
C GLU A 44 -11.71 -1.78 2.08
N ALA A 45 -12.00 -0.64 1.45
CA ALA A 45 -11.83 -0.46 0.01
C ALA A 45 -10.38 -0.68 -0.44
N ASN A 46 -9.40 -0.35 0.41
CA ASN A 46 -7.96 -0.47 0.13
C ASN A 46 -7.52 -1.85 -0.39
N LEU A 47 -8.12 -2.94 0.09
CA LEU A 47 -7.75 -4.29 -0.35
C LEU A 47 -8.05 -4.51 -1.84
N GLY A 48 -9.22 -4.08 -2.30
CA GLY A 48 -9.60 -4.22 -3.71
C GLY A 48 -8.63 -3.49 -4.64
N PHE A 49 -8.14 -2.34 -4.22
CA PHE A 49 -7.14 -1.58 -4.97
C PHE A 49 -5.72 -2.16 -4.90
N PHE A 50 -5.42 -2.92 -3.85
CA PHE A 50 -4.13 -3.61 -3.70
C PHE A 50 -4.11 -4.97 -4.40
N GLN A 51 -5.26 -5.49 -4.85
CA GLN A 51 -5.37 -6.79 -5.51
C GLN A 51 -4.38 -7.03 -6.66
N PRO A 52 -4.09 -6.06 -7.55
CA PRO A 52 -3.08 -6.27 -8.60
C PRO A 52 -1.67 -6.53 -8.04
N TRP A 53 -1.33 -5.90 -6.92
CA TRP A 53 -0.05 -6.09 -6.23
C TRP A 53 0.02 -7.43 -5.50
N LEU A 54 -1.10 -7.92 -4.97
CA LEU A 54 -1.16 -9.27 -4.41
C LEU A 54 -0.82 -10.34 -5.44
N ASN A 55 -1.16 -10.15 -6.71
CA ASN A 55 -0.75 -11.06 -7.77
C ASN A 55 0.72 -10.85 -8.20
N LYS A 56 1.20 -9.60 -8.22
CA LYS A 56 2.51 -9.26 -8.78
C LYS A 56 3.67 -9.51 -7.83
N LEU A 57 3.51 -9.15 -6.55
CA LEU A 57 4.58 -9.23 -5.55
C LEU A 57 5.09 -10.67 -5.35
N PRO A 58 4.23 -11.70 -5.24
CA PRO A 58 4.69 -13.09 -5.17
C PRO A 58 5.54 -13.49 -6.38
N MET A 59 5.16 -13.07 -7.59
CA MET A 59 5.94 -13.35 -8.80
C MET A 59 7.34 -12.73 -8.73
N TRP A 60 7.45 -11.49 -8.26
CA TRP A 60 8.74 -10.82 -8.12
C TRP A 60 9.61 -11.47 -7.04
N ILE A 61 9.01 -11.83 -5.89
CA ILE A 61 9.72 -12.52 -4.82
C ILE A 61 10.22 -13.90 -5.29
N ALA A 62 9.41 -14.64 -6.04
CA ALA A 62 9.81 -15.90 -6.65
C ALA A 62 10.95 -15.76 -7.68
N GLN A 63 11.08 -14.58 -8.30
CA GLN A 63 12.19 -14.22 -9.20
C GLN A 63 13.45 -13.74 -8.44
N GLY A 64 13.45 -13.79 -7.10
CA GLY A 64 14.58 -13.36 -6.27
C GLY A 64 14.60 -11.86 -5.96
N LYS A 65 13.57 -11.11 -6.36
CA LYS A 65 13.50 -9.66 -6.11
C LYS A 65 13.07 -9.36 -4.69
N GLN A 66 13.49 -8.20 -4.20
CA GLN A 66 13.21 -7.72 -2.85
C GLN A 66 12.47 -6.37 -2.92
N PRO A 67 11.14 -6.39 -3.10
CA PRO A 67 10.34 -5.18 -3.23
C PRO A 67 10.24 -4.39 -1.92
N TYR A 68 10.36 -3.08 -1.99
CA TYR A 68 10.06 -2.15 -0.91
C TYR A 68 8.66 -1.56 -1.10
N LEU A 69 7.76 -1.80 -0.14
CA LEU A 69 6.40 -1.25 -0.15
C LEU A 69 6.26 -0.13 0.89
N MET A 70 6.05 1.09 0.41
CA MET A 70 5.78 2.27 1.23
C MET A 70 4.29 2.59 1.19
N VAL A 71 3.63 2.59 2.35
CA VAL A 71 2.19 2.85 2.49
C VAL A 71 1.96 4.22 3.10
N HIS A 72 1.04 5.00 2.53
CA HIS A 72 0.71 6.36 2.98
C HIS A 72 -0.80 6.59 2.87
N THR A 73 -1.47 7.00 3.95
CA THR A 73 -2.88 7.49 3.90
C THR A 73 -2.90 9.03 3.84
N PRO A 74 -4.00 9.67 3.40
CA PRO A 74 -4.05 11.14 3.29
C PRO A 74 -3.69 11.89 4.57
N ASP A 75 -3.97 11.30 5.74
CA ASP A 75 -3.68 11.82 7.07
C ASP A 75 -2.50 11.12 7.77
N ASN A 76 -1.91 10.09 7.14
CA ASN A 76 -0.90 9.18 7.69
C ASN A 76 -1.25 8.41 8.98
N VAL A 77 -2.37 8.71 9.64
CA VAL A 77 -2.74 8.10 10.92
C VAL A 77 -2.90 6.59 10.77
N PHE A 78 -3.61 6.14 9.74
CA PHE A 78 -3.91 4.72 9.52
C PHE A 78 -2.92 4.00 8.59
N ALA A 79 -1.82 4.67 8.21
CA ALA A 79 -0.82 4.07 7.32
C ALA A 79 -0.17 2.80 7.92
N PRO A 80 0.18 2.75 9.23
CA PRO A 80 0.74 1.54 9.85
C PRO A 80 -0.22 0.35 9.85
N GLU A 81 -1.48 0.57 10.22
CA GLU A 81 -2.53 -0.46 10.26
C GLU A 81 -2.82 -0.99 8.87
N LEU A 82 -2.87 -0.10 7.88
CA LEU A 82 -3.02 -0.49 6.49
C LEU A 82 -1.81 -1.32 6.02
N ALA A 83 -0.57 -0.89 6.32
CA ALA A 83 0.63 -1.62 5.97
C ALA A 83 0.62 -3.04 6.56
N LEU A 84 0.27 -3.17 7.84
CA LEU A 84 0.14 -4.46 8.51
C LEU A 84 -0.91 -5.36 7.84
N LYS A 85 -2.09 -4.80 7.55
CA LYS A 85 -3.18 -5.53 6.87
C LYS A 85 -2.75 -6.02 5.49
N LEU A 86 -2.08 -5.18 4.69
CA LEU A 86 -1.58 -5.56 3.37
C LEU A 86 -0.51 -6.66 3.47
N TYR A 87 0.40 -6.55 4.44
CA TYR A 87 1.44 -7.54 4.69
C TYR A 87 0.83 -8.91 5.03
N GLN A 88 -0.15 -8.94 5.93
CA GLN A 88 -0.85 -10.17 6.32
C GLN A 88 -1.63 -10.81 5.16
N GLN A 89 -2.15 -10.01 4.22
CA GLN A 89 -2.79 -10.57 3.03
C GLN A 89 -1.75 -11.13 2.06
N LEU A 90 -0.61 -10.46 1.90
CA LEU A 90 0.48 -10.95 1.05
C LEU A 90 1.12 -12.22 1.62
N SER A 91 1.28 -12.31 2.94
CA SER A 91 1.84 -13.50 3.62
C SER A 91 0.98 -14.76 3.46
N LYS A 92 -0.29 -14.63 3.07
CA LYS A 92 -1.14 -15.78 2.70
C LYS A 92 -0.80 -16.36 1.33
N GLN A 93 -0.14 -15.59 0.47
CA GLN A 93 0.15 -15.98 -0.92
C GLN A 93 1.63 -16.30 -1.14
N VAL A 94 2.53 -15.71 -0.34
CA VAL A 94 3.97 -15.93 -0.43
C VAL A 94 4.58 -15.95 0.97
N THR A 95 5.61 -16.77 1.16
CA THR A 95 6.37 -16.80 2.40
C THR A 95 7.11 -15.48 2.57
N LEU A 96 6.76 -14.76 3.64
CA LEU A 96 7.40 -13.51 4.04
C LEU A 96 8.08 -13.70 5.40
N PRO A 97 9.12 -12.91 5.72
CA PRO A 97 9.70 -12.90 7.06
C PRO A 97 8.66 -12.55 8.14
N ALA A 98 8.94 -12.86 9.40
CA ALA A 98 8.10 -12.34 10.48
C ALA A 98 8.32 -10.82 10.61
N LEU A 99 7.24 -10.07 10.81
CA LEU A 99 7.36 -8.66 11.19
C LEU A 99 7.87 -8.55 12.62
N ALA A 100 8.71 -7.55 12.87
CA ALA A 100 9.05 -7.15 14.23
C ALA A 100 7.81 -6.64 14.97
N ALA A 101 7.85 -6.68 16.30
CA ALA A 101 6.80 -6.07 17.13
C ALA A 101 6.64 -4.59 16.77
N PHE A 102 5.40 -4.10 16.76
CA PHE A 102 5.15 -2.71 16.42
C PHE A 102 5.72 -1.82 17.54
N PRO A 103 6.53 -0.78 17.25
CA PRO A 103 7.23 -0.02 18.29
C PRO A 103 6.32 0.65 19.32
N ALA A 104 5.11 1.07 18.91
CA ALA A 104 4.15 1.69 19.81
C ALA A 104 3.51 0.70 20.80
N SER A 105 3.65 -0.62 20.58
CA SER A 105 3.17 -1.66 21.51
C SER A 105 3.98 -1.70 22.80
N ASP A 106 5.22 -1.23 22.76
CA ASP A 106 6.14 -1.24 23.91
C ASP A 106 5.88 -0.08 24.89
N GLY A 107 4.75 0.62 24.73
CA GLY A 107 4.35 1.73 25.60
C GLY A 107 5.20 3.00 25.42
N GLN A 108 6.03 3.06 24.37
CA GLN A 108 6.75 4.26 23.97
C GLN A 108 5.82 5.10 23.09
N PRO A 109 5.18 6.16 23.62
CA PRO A 109 4.47 7.09 22.75
C PRO A 109 5.45 7.66 21.73
N GLN A 110 4.96 7.93 20.52
CA GLN A 110 5.72 8.67 19.52
C GLN A 110 6.38 9.87 20.20
N ILE A 111 7.70 9.99 20.09
CA ILE A 111 8.45 11.08 20.69
C ILE A 111 7.80 12.38 20.19
N SER A 112 7.17 13.12 21.10
CA SER A 112 6.69 14.46 20.80
C SER A 112 7.93 15.28 20.46
N MET A 113 8.01 15.77 19.23
CA MET A 113 9.06 16.71 18.83
C MET A 113 8.70 18.13 19.29
N PHE A 114 8.18 18.28 20.52
CA PHE A 114 7.93 19.54 21.22
C PHE A 114 7.86 19.25 22.72
#